data_AF-A0A2D9TP70-F1
#
_entry.id   AF-A0A2D9TP70-F1
#
_cell.length_a   1.000
_cell.length_b   1.000
_cell.length_c   1.000
_cell.angle_alpha   90.00
_cell.angle_beta   90.00
_cell.angle_gamma   90.00
#
_symmetry.space_group_name_H-M   'P 1'
#
loop_
_entity.id
_entity.type
_entity.pdbx_description
1 polymer ?
#
loop_
_entity_poly.entity_id
_entity_poly.type
_entity_poly.pdbx_seq_one_letter_code
_entity_poly.pdbx_strand_id
1 'polypeptide(L)' 'MAAWASKQSANLNNSKDLIDSFNYYEKKFKNENIPLPDFWGGYIIEPYSIEFWQGRSSRMHDRILYKKTKKKWDISKLYP' A
#
# COMPACT_ATOMS: atom_id res chain seq x y z
N MET A 1 14.28 10.97 0.32
CA MET A 1 15.02 11.12 1.60
C MET A 1 14.44 10.23 2.70
N ALA A 2 13.17 10.40 3.10
CA ALA A 2 12.55 9.59 4.16
C ALA A 2 12.58 8.08 3.89
N ALA A 3 12.37 7.66 2.62
CA ALA A 3 12.50 6.26 2.21
C ALA A 3 13.90 5.70 2.49
N TRP A 4 14.97 6.47 2.26
CA TRP A 4 16.34 6.05 2.59
C TRP A 4 16.60 5.97 4.09
N ALA A 5 16.02 6.89 4.87
CA ALA A 5 16.26 7.01 6.30
C ALA A 5 15.56 5.93 7.14
N SER A 6 14.41 5.44 6.67
CA SER A 6 13.56 4.50 7.41
C SER A 6 13.82 3.05 7.00
N LYS A 7 14.19 2.21 7.97
CA LYS A 7 14.15 0.75 7.82
C LYS A 7 12.75 0.28 8.19
N GLN A 8 11.82 0.40 7.25
CA GLN A 8 10.40 0.17 7.47
C GLN A 8 10.14 -1.14 8.23
N SER A 9 9.34 -1.06 9.30
CA SER A 9 8.95 -2.19 10.17
C SER A 9 10.04 -2.85 11.00
N ALA A 10 11.30 -2.39 10.94
CA ALA A 10 12.35 -2.85 11.84
C ALA A 10 12.22 -2.21 13.23
N ASN A 11 12.67 -2.92 14.28
CA ASN A 11 12.73 -2.37 15.63
C ASN A 11 13.65 -1.15 15.69
N LEU A 12 13.17 -0.08 16.31
CA LEU A 12 13.94 1.13 16.57
C LEU A 12 14.41 1.10 18.03
N ASN A 13 15.70 1.30 18.29
CA ASN A 13 16.21 1.31 19.67
C ASN A 13 15.76 2.57 20.42
N ASN A 14 15.75 3.72 19.73
CA ASN A 14 15.29 5.00 20.26
C ASN A 14 14.95 5.98 19.12
N SER A 15 14.21 7.06 19.41
CA SER A 15 13.80 8.05 18.40
C SER A 15 14.95 8.81 17.73
N LYS A 16 16.10 8.95 18.40
CA LYS A 16 17.28 9.66 17.87
C LYS A 16 17.91 8.92 16.70
N ASP A 17 17.91 7.58 16.70
CA ASP A 17 18.45 6.78 15.59
C ASP A 17 17.80 7.14 14.24
N LEU A 18 16.49 7.42 14.25
CA LEU A 18 15.76 7.84 13.05
C LEU A 18 16.12 9.26 12.61
N ILE A 19 16.25 10.18 13.57
CA ILE A 19 16.65 11.58 13.32
C ILE A 19 18.07 11.63 12.74
N ASP A 20 19.00 10.87 13.32
CA ASP A 20 20.39 10.80 12.88
C ASP A 20 20.49 10.19 11.46
N SER A 21 19.71 9.14 11.17
CA SER A 21 19.59 8.56 9.83
C SER A 21 19.04 9.57 8.81
N PHE A 22 18.01 10.33 9.17
CA PHE A 22 17.45 11.37 8.31
C PHE A 22 18.48 12.46 8.00
N ASN A 23 19.12 13.02 9.03
CA ASN A 23 20.15 14.05 8.89
C ASN A 23 21.35 13.57 8.07
N TYR A 24 21.72 12.29 8.20
CA TYR A 24 22.77 11.68 7.37
C TYR A 24 22.40 11.73 5.87
N TYR A 25 21.20 11.26 5.50
CA TYR A 25 20.77 11.26 4.10
C TYR A 25 20.46 12.67 3.56
N GLU A 26 20.01 13.59 4.42
CA GLU A 26 19.86 15.01 4.06
C GLU A 26 21.20 15.63 3.66
N LYS A 27 22.25 15.41 4.46
CA LYS A 27 23.61 15.87 4.13
C LYS A 27 24.17 15.17 2.91
N LYS A 28 23.99 13.84 2.81
CA LYS A 28 24.49 13.02 1.71
C LYS A 28 23.94 13.50 0.35
N PHE A 29 22.67 13.90 0.29
CA PHE A 29 22.02 14.29 -0.96
C PHE A 29 21.78 15.80 -1.11
N LYS A 30 22.42 16.65 -0.28
CA LYS A 30 22.12 18.09 -0.15
C LYS A 30 22.13 18.87 -1.48
N ASN A 31 22.91 18.43 -2.46
CA ASN A 31 23.04 19.05 -3.79
C ASN A 31 22.98 18.02 -4.93
N GLU A 32 22.46 16.83 -4.66
CA GLU A 32 22.39 15.73 -5.62
C GLU A 32 20.93 15.31 -5.82
N ASN A 33 20.63 14.74 -6.99
CA ASN A 33 19.35 14.06 -7.19
C ASN A 33 19.29 12.84 -6.28
N ILE A 34 18.24 12.74 -5.48
CA ILE A 34 18.05 11.60 -4.57
C ILE A 34 17.76 10.35 -5.42
N PRO A 35 18.63 9.33 -5.41
CA PRO A 35 18.38 8.11 -6.15
C PRO A 35 17.18 7.36 -5.57
N LEU A 36 16.51 6.57 -6.40
CA LEU A 36 15.51 5.62 -5.94
C LEU A 36 16.21 4.49 -5.14
N PRO A 37 15.85 4.23 -3.88
CA PRO A 37 16.41 3.09 -3.16
C PRO A 37 15.96 1.76 -3.75
N ASP A 38 16.86 0.78 -3.83
CA ASP A 38 16.58 -0.57 -4.36
C ASP A 38 15.48 -1.33 -3.59
N PHE A 39 15.31 -0.99 -2.31
CA PHE A 39 14.29 -1.58 -1.44
C PHE A 39 12.94 -0.84 -1.49
N TRP A 40 12.82 0.21 -2.29
CA TRP A 40 11.60 0.99 -2.44
C TRP A 40 11.01 0.81 -3.83
N GLY A 41 9.73 0.47 -3.90
CA GLY A 41 9.03 0.25 -5.15
C GLY A 41 7.53 0.15 -4.94
N GLY A 42 6.85 -0.42 -5.92
CA GLY A 42 5.42 -0.64 -5.89
C GLY A 42 5.07 -2.11 -6.16
N TYR A 43 3.88 -2.49 -5.73
CA TYR A 43 3.25 -3.75 -6.13
C TYR A 43 1.99 -3.43 -6.92
N ILE A 44 1.69 -4.26 -7.91
CA ILE A 44 0.40 -4.26 -8.60
C ILE A 44 -0.37 -5.47 -8.11
N ILE A 45 -1.55 -5.23 -7.54
CA ILE A 45 -2.50 -6.30 -7.24
C ILE A 45 -3.37 -6.47 -8.48
N GLU A 46 -3.21 -7.61 -9.17
CA GLU A 46 -4.14 -8.01 -10.22
C GLU A 46 -5.34 -8.71 -9.58
N PRO A 47 -6.54 -8.11 -9.55
CA PRO A 47 -7.67 -8.69 -8.84
C PRO A 47 -8.21 -9.92 -9.56
N TYR A 48 -8.31 -11.03 -8.83
CA TYR A 48 -9.11 -12.19 -9.23
C TYR A 48 -10.61 -11.97 -8.98
N SER A 49 -10.94 -11.11 -8.02
CA SER A 49 -12.31 -10.72 -7.70
C SER A 49 -12.36 -9.33 -7.06
N ILE A 50 -13.49 -8.65 -7.21
CA ILE A 50 -13.79 -7.36 -6.58
C ILE A 50 -15.22 -7.45 -6.04
N GLU A 51 -15.41 -7.15 -4.76
CA GLU A 51 -16.74 -7.10 -4.15
C GLU A 51 -17.09 -5.65 -3.81
N PHE A 52 -18.26 -5.22 -4.26
CA PHE A 52 -18.88 -3.96 -3.86
C PHE A 52 -19.94 -4.27 -2.82
N TRP A 53 -19.72 -3.78 -1.60
CA TRP A 53 -20.65 -3.88 -0.49
C TRP A 53 -21.27 -2.52 -0.21
N GLN A 54 -22.60 -2.46 -0.12
CA GLN A 54 -23.34 -1.24 0.23
C GLN A 54 -24.26 -1.49 1.43
N GLY A 55 -24.04 -0.71 2.48
CA GLY A 55 -24.83 -0.75 3.70
C GLY A 55 -26.27 -0.28 3.50
N ARG A 56 -27.22 -0.91 4.20
CA ARG A 56 -28.64 -0.55 4.21
C ARG A 56 -29.15 -0.63 5.65
N SER A 57 -30.05 0.26 6.03
CA SER A 57 -30.61 0.34 7.38
C SER A 57 -31.36 -0.94 7.80
N SER A 58 -31.97 -1.63 6.84
CA SER A 58 -32.72 -2.86 7.05
C SER A 58 -31.85 -4.11 7.29
N ARG A 59 -30.52 -3.97 7.42
CA ARG A 59 -29.52 -5.07 7.46
C ARG A 59 -29.47 -5.95 6.21
N MET A 60 -30.33 -5.69 5.23
CA MET A 60 -30.33 -6.33 3.91
C MET A 60 -29.35 -5.58 2.98
N HIS A 61 -28.06 -5.75 3.23
CA HIS A 61 -26.98 -5.15 2.45
C HIS A 61 -26.99 -5.60 0.98
N ASP A 62 -26.54 -4.73 0.09
CA ASP A 62 -26.31 -5.09 -1.29
C ASP A 62 -24.85 -5.53 -1.45
N ARG A 63 -24.65 -6.73 -1.99
CA ARG A 63 -23.34 -7.32 -2.23
C ARG A 63 -23.24 -7.74 -3.68
N ILE A 64 -22.39 -7.07 -4.45
CA ILE A 64 -22.16 -7.35 -5.86
C ILE A 64 -20.72 -7.82 -6.03
N LEU A 65 -20.54 -9.09 -6.42
CA LEU A 65 -19.25 -9.71 -6.67
C LEU A 65 -18.96 -9.73 -8.16
N TYR A 66 -17.81 -9.18 -8.54
CA TYR A 66 -17.17 -9.34 -9.83
C TYR A 66 -16.09 -10.39 -9.68
N LYS A 67 -16.14 -11.47 -10.46
CA LYS A 67 -15.11 -12.52 -10.48
C LYS A 67 -14.48 -12.58 -11.87
N LYS A 68 -13.15 -12.47 -11.92
CA LYS A 68 -12.40 -12.54 -13.18
C LYS A 68 -12.38 -13.99 -13.65
N THR A 69 -12.94 -14.24 -14.82
CA THR A 69 -12.71 -15.47 -15.59
C THR A 69 -11.85 -15.15 -16.80
N LYS A 70 -11.36 -16.17 -17.51
CA LYS A 70 -10.29 -16.10 -18.54
C LYS A 70 -10.14 -14.75 -19.27
N LYS A 71 -11.23 -14.19 -19.82
CA LYS A 71 -11.21 -12.86 -20.48
C LYS A 71 -12.42 -11.99 -20.15
N LYS A 72 -13.18 -12.31 -19.10
CA LYS A 72 -14.44 -11.64 -18.77
C LYS A 72 -14.60 -11.50 -17.26
N TRP A 73 -15.50 -10.61 -16.86
CA TRP A 73 -15.94 -10.49 -15.47
C TRP A 73 -17.33 -11.07 -15.36
N ASP A 74 -17.48 -12.10 -14.53
CA ASP A 74 -18.78 -12.64 -14.16
C ASP A 74 -19.29 -11.87 -12.95
N ILE A 75 -20.54 -11.42 -13.02
CA ILE A 75 -21.17 -10.57 -11.99
C ILE A 75 -22.26 -11.36 -11.31
N SER A 76 -22.24 -11.41 -9.98
CA SER A 76 -23.25 -12.09 -9.16
C SER A 76 -23.66 -11.24 -7.96
N LYS A 77 -24.91 -11.37 -7.53
CA LYS A 77 -25.39 -10.80 -6.27
C LYS A 77 -25.28 -11.84 -5.15
N LEU A 78 -24.73 -11.46 -4.01
CA LEU A 78 -24.58 -12.33 -2.84
C LEU A 78 -25.64 -11.98 -1.78
N TYR A 79 -25.95 -12.94 -0.91
CA TYR A 79 -26.74 -12.67 0.29
C TYR A 79 -25.97 -11.71 1.22
N PRO A 80 -26.67 -10.74 1.86
CA PRO A 80 -26.08 -9.78 2.79
C PRO A 80 -25.35 -10.42 3.96
#